data_AF-A0A2H9MS56-F1
#
_entry.id   AF-A0A2H9MS56-F1
#
_cell.length_a   1.000
_cell.length_b   1.000
_cell.length_c   1.000
_cell.angle_alpha   90.00
_cell.angle_beta   90.00
_cell.angle_gamma   90.00
#
_symmetry.space_group_name_H-M   'P 1'
#
loop_
_entity.id
_entity.type
_entity.pdbx_description
1 polymer ?
#
loop_
_entity_poly.entity_id
_entity_poly.type
_entity_poly.pdbx_seq_one_letter_code
_entity_poly.pdbx_strand_id
1 'polypeptide(L)'
;DFYIEPFPGMSGYFWYFPLGERWAHIGAGDYNKNHIKATDEFLKKHGGKVVQTKGRPIRLATPDRCKPYYSGKAVGVGESIGTVYALLGEGIIPSMQCVDIFLENMHDFKAYEKAVDKHYKVYAKVFNFVRAKIKKDFSFFKSLPDFLAIFRYMKKNEARFGMDIKIADLMKVAKA
;
A
#
# COMPACT_ATOMS: atom_id res chain seq x y z
N ASP A 1 -11.61 8.98 -15.25
CA ASP A 1 -10.94 8.91 -13.94
C ASP A 1 -10.92 7.49 -13.40
N PHE A 2 -9.92 7.18 -12.57
CA PHE A 2 -9.84 5.88 -11.90
C PHE A 2 -10.75 5.83 -10.67
N TYR A 3 -11.06 4.63 -10.21
CA TYR A 3 -11.93 4.39 -9.06
C TYR A 3 -11.29 3.39 -8.11
N ILE A 4 -11.39 3.66 -6.81
CA ILE A 4 -10.92 2.79 -5.72
C ILE A 4 -12.02 2.73 -4.65
N GLU A 5 -12.33 1.53 -4.18
CA GLU A 5 -13.32 1.29 -3.13
C GLU A 5 -12.73 0.44 -2.01
N PRO A 6 -12.52 0.98 -0.80
CA PRO A 6 -12.02 0.21 0.32
C PRO A 6 -13.06 -0.79 0.83
N PHE A 7 -12.61 -2.00 1.16
CA PHE A 7 -13.46 -3.00 1.80
C PHE A 7 -13.64 -2.71 3.30
N PRO A 8 -14.77 -3.11 3.90
CA PRO A 8 -15.03 -2.92 5.34
C PRO A 8 -13.89 -3.46 6.21
N GLY A 9 -13.57 -2.75 7.30
CA GLY A 9 -12.48 -3.13 8.20
C GLY A 9 -11.07 -3.04 7.60
N MET A 10 -10.92 -2.37 6.45
CA MET A 10 -9.63 -2.19 5.76
C MET A 10 -8.93 -3.51 5.42
N SER A 11 -9.69 -4.56 5.14
CA SER A 11 -9.13 -5.86 4.74
C SER A 11 -8.54 -5.82 3.33
N GLY A 12 -8.90 -4.82 2.53
CA GLY A 12 -8.56 -4.73 1.13
C GLY A 12 -9.24 -3.56 0.44
N TYR A 13 -9.16 -3.53 -0.89
CA TYR A 13 -9.91 -2.59 -1.73
C TYR A 13 -10.09 -3.14 -3.14
N PHE A 14 -11.12 -2.66 -3.82
CA PHE A 14 -11.36 -2.83 -5.25
C PHE A 14 -10.80 -1.63 -6.02
N TRP A 15 -10.31 -1.84 -7.24
CA TRP A 15 -9.89 -0.78 -8.15
C TRP A 15 -10.40 -0.99 -9.58
N TYR A 16 -10.62 0.13 -10.26
CA TYR A 16 -10.91 0.22 -11.69
C TYR A 16 -10.02 1.30 -12.31
N PHE A 17 -9.10 0.90 -13.18
CA PHE A 17 -8.14 1.75 -13.87
C PHE A 17 -8.42 1.75 -15.38
N PRO A 18 -9.09 2.78 -15.92
CA PRO A 18 -9.36 2.86 -17.36
C PRO A 18 -8.06 3.10 -18.14
N LEU A 19 -7.90 2.41 -19.26
CA LEU A 19 -6.74 2.53 -20.16
C LEU A 19 -7.04 3.33 -21.44
N GLY A 20 -8.31 3.72 -21.64
CA GLY A 20 -8.80 4.28 -22.90
C GLY A 20 -9.37 3.20 -23.83
N GLU A 21 -10.01 3.62 -24.93
CA GLU A 21 -10.47 2.73 -26.01
C GLU A 21 -11.30 1.51 -25.55
N ARG A 22 -12.08 1.67 -24.46
CA ARG A 22 -12.89 0.61 -23.81
C ARG A 22 -12.09 -0.50 -23.12
N TRP A 23 -10.82 -0.24 -22.79
CA TRP A 23 -9.97 -1.09 -21.97
C TRP A 23 -9.88 -0.58 -20.53
N ALA A 24 -9.79 -1.50 -19.58
CA ALA A 24 -9.55 -1.19 -18.18
C ALA A 24 -8.84 -2.35 -17.48
N HIS A 25 -8.03 -2.01 -16.47
CA HIS A 25 -7.63 -2.96 -15.44
C HIS A 25 -8.61 -2.88 -14.28
N ILE A 26 -9.28 -3.99 -14.01
CA ILE A 26 -10.09 -4.17 -12.80
C ILE A 26 -9.38 -5.14 -11.89
N GLY A 27 -9.53 -4.95 -10.59
CA GLY A 27 -9.02 -5.90 -9.63
C GLY A 27 -9.42 -5.57 -8.22
N ALA A 28 -9.07 -6.48 -7.33
CA ALA A 28 -9.20 -6.27 -5.91
C ALA A 28 -8.08 -7.03 -5.20
N GLY A 29 -7.71 -6.54 -4.03
CA GLY A 29 -6.80 -7.21 -3.10
C GLY A 29 -7.52 -7.29 -1.77
N ASP A 30 -7.56 -8.47 -1.15
CA ASP A 30 -8.26 -8.65 0.12
C ASP A 30 -7.61 -9.73 1.00
N TYR A 31 -7.41 -9.38 2.27
CA TYR A 31 -6.93 -10.30 3.30
C TYR A 31 -7.89 -11.48 3.51
N ASN A 32 -9.20 -11.24 3.41
CA ASN A 32 -10.24 -12.26 3.58
C ASN A 32 -10.60 -12.98 2.26
N LYS A 33 -9.81 -12.77 1.20
CA LYS A 33 -9.99 -13.38 -0.13
C LYS A 33 -11.32 -13.05 -0.85
N ASN A 34 -12.00 -11.96 -0.48
CA ASN A 34 -13.21 -11.51 -1.18
C ASN A 34 -12.96 -10.86 -2.55
N HIS A 35 -11.69 -10.68 -2.94
CA HIS A 35 -11.33 -10.01 -4.18
C HIS A 35 -11.96 -10.66 -5.43
N ILE A 36 -12.07 -11.99 -5.47
CA ILE A 36 -12.71 -12.72 -6.58
C ILE A 36 -14.20 -12.34 -6.67
N LYS A 37 -14.91 -12.41 -5.54
CA LYS A 37 -16.32 -12.08 -5.46
C LYS A 37 -16.57 -10.62 -5.89
N ALA A 38 -15.75 -9.69 -5.40
CA ALA A 38 -15.87 -8.27 -5.75
C ALA A 38 -15.66 -8.02 -7.26
N THR A 39 -14.67 -8.67 -7.88
CA THR A 39 -14.45 -8.53 -9.33
C THR A 39 -15.56 -9.17 -10.16
N ASP A 40 -16.08 -10.32 -9.72
CA ASP A 40 -17.17 -11.02 -10.41
C ASP A 40 -18.49 -10.23 -10.35
N GLU A 41 -18.81 -9.67 -9.17
CA GLU A 41 -19.99 -8.81 -8.98
C GLU A 41 -19.89 -7.53 -9.83
N PHE A 42 -18.71 -6.92 -9.91
CA PHE A 42 -18.49 -5.75 -10.75
C PHE A 42 -18.72 -6.08 -12.24
N LEU A 43 -18.13 -7.16 -12.74
CA LEU A 43 -18.31 -7.60 -14.13
C LEU A 43 -19.76 -7.98 -14.44
N LYS A 44 -20.45 -8.66 -13.52
CA LYS A 44 -21.87 -9.00 -13.67
C LYS A 44 -22.75 -7.75 -13.77
N LYS A 45 -22.42 -6.70 -13.01
CA LYS A 45 -23.19 -5.44 -12.97
C LYS A 45 -22.92 -4.54 -14.17
N HIS A 46 -21.67 -4.43 -14.60
CA HIS A 46 -21.24 -3.45 -15.60
C HIS A 46 -20.93 -4.04 -16.99
N GLY A 47 -20.87 -5.36 -17.09
CA GLY A 47 -20.48 -6.07 -18.31
C GLY A 47 -18.98 -5.97 -18.60
N GLY A 48 -18.63 -6.25 -19.85
CA GLY A 48 -17.25 -6.30 -20.34
C GLY A 48 -16.78 -7.73 -20.64
N LYS A 49 -15.63 -7.84 -21.31
CA LYS A 49 -15.02 -9.12 -21.67
C LYS A 49 -13.72 -9.28 -20.92
N VAL A 50 -13.61 -10.33 -20.11
CA VAL A 50 -12.35 -10.70 -19.46
C VAL A 50 -11.40 -11.24 -20.52
N VAL A 51 -10.34 -10.50 -20.79
CA VAL A 51 -9.27 -10.89 -21.73
C VAL A 51 -8.15 -11.66 -21.05
N GLN A 52 -7.91 -11.39 -19.76
CA GLN A 52 -6.83 -11.95 -18.99
C GLN A 52 -7.10 -11.79 -17.49
N THR A 53 -6.75 -12.81 -16.71
CA THR A 53 -6.75 -12.77 -15.24
C THR A 53 -5.35 -13.03 -14.72
N LYS A 54 -4.86 -12.17 -13.81
CA LYS A 54 -3.58 -12.35 -13.11
C LYS A 54 -3.80 -12.16 -11.62
N GLY A 55 -3.23 -13.02 -10.81
CA GLY A 55 -3.24 -12.92 -9.36
C GLY A 55 -1.84 -13.13 -8.78
N ARG A 56 -1.46 -12.29 -7.83
CA ARG A 56 -0.21 -12.41 -7.06
C ARG A 56 -0.48 -12.00 -5.62
N PRO A 57 0.13 -12.67 -4.62
CA PRO A 57 0.13 -12.15 -3.26
C PRO A 57 0.95 -10.86 -3.21
N ILE A 58 0.47 -9.87 -2.45
CA ILE A 58 1.22 -8.65 -2.13
C ILE A 58 1.71 -8.74 -0.69
N ARG A 59 3.00 -8.56 -0.47
CA ARG A 59 3.58 -8.52 0.87
C ARG A 59 3.38 -7.13 1.48
N LEU A 60 2.65 -7.06 2.59
CA LEU A 60 2.47 -5.81 3.34
C LEU A 60 3.51 -5.63 4.47
N ALA A 61 4.44 -6.56 4.65
CA ALA A 61 5.53 -6.40 5.62
C ALA A 61 6.37 -5.18 5.26
N THR A 62 6.66 -4.35 6.26
CA THR A 62 7.40 -3.10 6.13
C THR A 62 8.90 -3.33 6.33
N PRO A 63 9.77 -2.36 5.96
CA PRO A 63 11.20 -2.59 5.99
C PRO A 63 11.74 -3.02 7.36
N ASP A 64 11.23 -2.46 8.46
CA ASP A 64 11.59 -2.84 9.82
C ASP A 64 11.39 -4.34 10.14
N ARG A 65 10.61 -5.07 9.32
CA ARG A 65 10.32 -6.50 9.46
C ARG A 65 10.96 -7.38 8.40
N CYS A 66 11.69 -6.79 7.48
CA CYS A 66 12.38 -7.47 6.38
C CYS A 66 13.90 -7.40 6.51
N LYS A 67 14.40 -7.12 7.72
CA LYS A 67 15.83 -7.11 8.03
C LYS A 67 16.43 -8.53 8.09
N PRO A 68 17.73 -8.69 7.80
CA PRO A 68 18.64 -7.65 7.28
C PRO A 68 18.37 -7.34 5.80
N TYR A 69 18.69 -6.12 5.34
CA TYR A 69 18.50 -5.74 3.93
C TYR A 69 19.61 -6.24 3.00
N TYR A 70 20.70 -6.77 3.55
CA TYR A 70 21.83 -7.27 2.79
C TYR A 70 22.46 -8.48 3.50
N SER A 71 23.14 -9.32 2.72
CA SER A 71 23.91 -10.46 3.20
C SER A 71 25.12 -10.68 2.28
N GLY A 72 26.32 -10.47 2.81
CA GLY A 72 27.55 -10.48 2.02
C GLY A 72 27.50 -9.46 0.88
N LYS A 73 27.50 -9.93 -0.36
CA LYS A 73 27.41 -9.10 -1.58
C LYS A 73 26.00 -8.96 -2.14
N ALA A 74 25.00 -9.62 -1.54
CA ALA A 74 23.62 -9.52 -1.96
C ALA A 74 22.92 -8.39 -1.19
N VAL A 75 22.22 -7.50 -1.91
CA VAL A 75 21.48 -6.37 -1.34
C VAL A 75 20.05 -6.41 -1.86
N GLY A 76 19.09 -6.35 -0.94
CA GLY A 76 17.67 -6.23 -1.24
C GLY A 76 17.28 -4.77 -1.48
N VAL A 77 16.49 -4.55 -2.52
CA VAL A 77 15.90 -3.25 -2.90
C VAL A 77 14.43 -3.44 -3.24
N GLY A 78 13.63 -2.40 -3.04
CA GLY A 78 12.21 -2.42 -3.38
C GLY A 78 11.38 -3.39 -2.54
N GLU A 79 10.37 -4.02 -3.16
CA GLU A 79 9.43 -4.93 -2.48
C GLU A 79 10.14 -6.09 -1.74
N SER A 80 11.33 -6.50 -2.19
CA SER A 80 12.12 -7.55 -1.52
C SER A 80 12.42 -7.24 -0.04
N ILE A 81 12.54 -5.95 0.29
CA ILE A 81 12.75 -5.45 1.65
C ILE A 81 11.52 -4.69 2.19
N GLY A 82 10.32 -4.93 1.64
CA GLY A 82 9.08 -4.44 2.22
C GLY A 82 8.71 -3.00 1.91
N THR A 83 9.18 -2.43 0.81
CA THR A 83 8.80 -1.05 0.39
C THR A 83 7.43 -1.00 -0.30
N VAL A 84 6.40 -1.44 0.40
CA VAL A 84 5.00 -1.39 -0.05
C VAL A 84 4.19 -0.54 0.93
N TYR A 85 3.47 0.47 0.44
CA TYR A 85 2.64 1.30 1.30
C TYR A 85 1.32 0.57 1.62
N ALA A 86 1.24 -0.02 2.81
CA ALA A 86 0.20 -0.99 3.14
C ALA A 86 -1.25 -0.49 3.00
N LEU A 87 -1.50 0.82 3.09
CA LEU A 87 -2.85 1.39 2.96
C LEU A 87 -3.38 1.31 1.53
N LEU A 88 -2.50 1.50 0.53
CA LEU A 88 -2.89 1.57 -0.89
C LEU A 88 -2.24 0.46 -1.72
N GLY A 89 -1.38 -0.38 -1.15
CA GLY A 89 -0.68 -1.44 -1.88
C GLY A 89 0.29 -0.94 -2.97
N GLU A 90 0.66 0.35 -3.00
CA GLU A 90 1.62 0.85 -3.98
C GLU A 90 3.03 0.31 -3.69
N GLY A 91 3.63 -0.31 -4.70
CA GLY A 91 4.99 -0.86 -4.64
C GLY A 91 5.97 -0.19 -5.61
N ILE A 92 5.50 0.32 -6.76
CA ILE A 92 6.37 0.82 -7.84
C ILE A 92 7.15 2.06 -7.41
N ILE A 93 6.46 3.15 -7.08
CA ILE A 93 7.08 4.40 -6.63
C ILE A 93 7.96 4.20 -5.39
N PRO A 94 7.48 3.54 -4.31
CA PRO A 94 8.36 3.30 -3.18
C PRO A 94 9.53 2.37 -3.51
N SER A 95 9.43 1.44 -4.47
CA SER A 95 10.60 0.68 -4.89
C SER A 95 11.62 1.52 -5.65
N MET A 96 11.17 2.44 -6.51
CA MET A 96 12.08 3.38 -7.19
C MET A 96 12.81 4.28 -6.19
N GLN A 97 12.10 4.82 -5.20
CA GLN A 97 12.71 5.62 -4.13
C GLN A 97 13.75 4.81 -3.32
N CYS A 98 13.50 3.52 -3.13
CA CYS A 98 14.45 2.63 -2.44
C CYS A 98 15.73 2.42 -3.26
N VAL A 99 15.60 2.37 -4.58
CA VAL A 99 16.75 2.29 -5.49
C VAL A 99 17.57 3.58 -5.41
N ASP A 100 16.94 4.75 -5.39
CA ASP A 100 17.67 6.02 -5.23
C ASP A 100 18.48 6.04 -3.93
N ILE A 101 17.85 5.65 -2.81
CA ILE A 101 18.53 5.54 -1.51
C ILE A 101 19.68 4.52 -1.56
N PHE A 102 19.51 3.40 -2.27
CA PHE A 102 20.57 2.42 -2.46
C PHE A 102 21.75 3.01 -3.24
N LEU A 103 21.50 3.69 -4.35
CA LEU A 103 22.55 4.29 -5.18
C LEU A 103 23.36 5.34 -4.40
N GLU A 104 22.69 6.16 -3.57
CA GLU A 104 23.36 7.14 -2.68
C GLU A 104 24.28 6.47 -1.63
N ASN A 105 24.02 5.21 -1.28
CA ASN A 105 24.70 4.50 -0.20
C ASN A 105 25.36 3.19 -0.69
N MET A 106 25.62 3.03 -1.99
CA MET A 106 25.97 1.73 -2.58
C MET A 106 27.30 1.15 -2.08
N HIS A 107 28.14 1.98 -1.44
CA HIS A 107 29.42 1.61 -0.86
C HIS A 107 29.39 1.49 0.67
N ASP A 108 28.25 1.79 1.32
CA ASP A 108 28.05 1.67 2.76
C ASP A 108 26.64 1.12 3.05
N PHE A 109 26.53 -0.21 3.16
CA PHE A 109 25.25 -0.87 3.41
C PHE A 109 24.66 -0.58 4.79
N LYS A 110 25.47 -0.16 5.77
CA LYS A 110 24.99 0.26 7.07
C LYS A 110 24.32 1.64 6.97
N ALA A 111 24.89 2.54 6.16
CA ALA A 111 24.26 3.82 5.83
C ALA A 111 22.97 3.61 5.03
N TYR A 112 22.97 2.69 4.05
CA TYR A 112 21.77 2.28 3.30
C TYR A 112 20.64 1.82 4.24
N GLU A 113 20.91 0.91 5.17
CA GLU A 113 19.90 0.42 6.13
C GLU A 113 19.31 1.56 6.96
N LYS A 114 20.16 2.45 7.48
CA LYS A 114 19.71 3.60 8.26
C LYS A 114 18.88 4.58 7.42
N ALA A 115 19.24 4.78 6.16
CA ALA A 115 18.53 5.66 5.24
C ALA A 115 17.14 5.11 4.89
N VAL A 116 17.04 3.81 4.58
CA VAL A 116 15.77 3.10 4.34
C VAL A 116 14.88 3.20 5.58
N ASP A 117 15.38 2.85 6.76
CA ASP A 117 14.61 2.91 8.01
C ASP A 117 14.05 4.31 8.28
N LYS A 118 14.85 5.35 8.00
CA LYS A 118 14.45 6.75 8.17
C LYS A 118 13.37 7.13 7.17
N HIS A 119 13.55 6.80 5.89
CA HIS A 119 12.62 7.16 4.81
C HIS A 119 11.26 6.48 4.96
N TYR A 120 11.26 5.18 5.26
CA TYR A 120 10.03 4.37 5.38
C TYR A 120 9.48 4.28 6.81
N LYS A 121 9.96 5.09 7.76
CA LYS A 121 9.51 5.05 9.17
C LYS A 121 7.99 5.12 9.33
N VAL A 122 7.30 5.86 8.45
CA VAL A 122 5.83 5.98 8.47
C VAL A 122 5.13 4.68 8.06
N TYR A 123 5.77 3.81 7.29
CA TYR A 123 5.17 2.57 6.79
C TYR A 123 4.84 1.64 7.94
N ALA A 124 5.72 1.55 8.96
CA ALA A 124 5.47 0.77 10.17
C ALA A 124 4.19 1.23 10.90
N LYS A 125 3.93 2.54 10.96
CA LYS A 125 2.70 3.11 11.55
C LYS A 125 1.47 2.73 10.75
N VAL A 126 1.55 2.87 9.43
CA VAL A 126 0.48 2.51 8.48
C VAL A 126 0.15 1.02 8.61
N PHE A 127 1.17 0.18 8.61
CA PHE A 127 1.01 -1.26 8.76
C PHE A 127 0.34 -1.61 10.09
N ASN A 128 0.78 -1.02 11.21
CA ASN A 128 0.18 -1.31 12.51
C ASN A 128 -1.29 -0.88 12.58
N PHE A 129 -1.62 0.27 11.98
CA PHE A 129 -2.98 0.77 11.84
C PHE A 129 -3.87 -0.21 11.05
N VAL A 130 -3.42 -0.61 9.84
CA VAL A 130 -4.14 -1.58 8.99
C VAL A 130 -4.28 -2.93 9.70
N ARG A 131 -3.22 -3.44 10.34
CA ARG A 131 -3.27 -4.71 11.08
C ARG A 131 -4.26 -4.66 12.23
N ALA A 132 -4.29 -3.58 13.01
CA ALA A 132 -5.21 -3.42 14.13
C ALA A 132 -6.68 -3.44 13.67
N LYS A 133 -6.95 -2.78 12.54
CA LYS A 133 -8.26 -2.80 11.87
C LYS A 133 -8.68 -4.20 11.44
N ILE A 134 -7.82 -4.90 10.70
CA ILE A 134 -8.09 -6.28 10.23
C ILE A 134 -8.34 -7.23 11.42
N LYS A 135 -7.57 -7.10 12.51
CA LYS A 135 -7.70 -7.94 13.71
C LYS A 135 -8.86 -7.56 14.64
N LYS A 136 -9.63 -6.51 14.33
CA LYS A 136 -10.68 -5.94 15.19
C LYS A 136 -10.17 -5.52 16.58
N ASP A 137 -8.88 -5.24 16.71
CA ASP A 137 -8.22 -4.77 17.94
C ASP A 137 -8.01 -3.24 17.88
N PHE A 138 -8.89 -2.54 17.17
CA PHE A 138 -8.74 -1.13 16.92
C PHE A 138 -9.34 -0.29 18.05
N SER A 139 -8.49 0.47 18.73
CA SER A 139 -8.90 1.54 19.64
C SER A 139 -8.57 2.89 19.03
N PHE A 140 -9.58 3.71 18.75
CA PHE A 140 -9.41 5.01 18.10
C PHE A 140 -8.51 5.95 18.90
N PHE A 141 -8.68 6.03 20.22
CA PHE A 141 -7.86 6.89 21.08
C PHE A 141 -6.38 6.47 21.09
N LYS A 142 -6.10 5.16 21.10
CA LYS A 142 -4.73 4.65 21.02
C LYS A 142 -4.11 4.86 19.63
N SER A 143 -4.92 4.87 18.59
CA SER A 143 -4.48 4.96 17.19
C SER A 143 -4.43 6.40 16.64
N LEU A 144 -4.92 7.39 17.40
CA LEU A 144 -4.98 8.78 16.96
C LEU A 144 -3.62 9.38 16.55
N PRO A 145 -2.51 9.15 17.29
CA PRO A 145 -1.20 9.65 16.88
C PRO A 145 -0.73 9.05 15.54
N ASP A 146 -0.99 7.77 15.32
CA ASP A 146 -0.66 7.09 14.06
C ASP A 146 -1.55 7.57 12.93
N PHE A 147 -2.85 7.72 13.17
CA PHE A 147 -3.80 8.31 12.23
C PHE A 147 -3.35 9.70 11.76
N LEU A 148 -2.97 10.59 12.69
CA LEU A 148 -2.49 11.92 12.35
C LEU A 148 -1.17 11.88 11.57
N ALA A 149 -0.27 10.95 11.88
CA ALA A 149 0.96 10.77 11.13
C ALA A 149 0.69 10.28 9.70
N ILE A 150 -0.23 9.32 9.53
CA ILE A 150 -0.68 8.80 8.23
C ILE A 150 -1.32 9.93 7.42
N PHE A 151 -2.26 10.69 8.02
CA PHE A 151 -2.91 11.81 7.37
C PHE A 151 -1.90 12.84 6.87
N ARG A 152 -0.98 13.30 7.72
CA ARG A 152 0.04 14.28 7.34
C ARG A 152 0.95 13.77 6.23
N TYR A 153 1.33 12.48 6.29
CA TYR A 153 2.14 11.87 5.25
C TYR A 153 1.39 11.83 3.91
N MET A 154 0.14 11.38 3.91
CA MET A 154 -0.69 11.35 2.71
C MET A 154 -0.92 12.75 2.13
N LYS A 155 -1.27 13.72 2.99
CA LYS A 155 -1.50 15.11 2.59
C LYS A 155 -0.26 15.79 2.00
N LYS A 156 0.94 15.44 2.46
CA LYS A 156 2.19 15.95 1.88
C LYS A 156 2.50 15.33 0.50
N ASN A 157 1.95 14.16 0.20
CA ASN A 157 2.30 13.36 -0.98
C ASN A 157 1.10 13.19 -1.94
N GLU A 158 0.13 14.12 -1.95
CA GLU A 158 -1.08 14.03 -2.79
C GLU A 158 -0.76 13.85 -4.27
N ALA A 159 0.24 14.58 -4.78
CA ALA A 159 0.69 14.46 -6.16
C ALA A 159 1.20 13.05 -6.50
N ARG A 160 1.90 12.39 -5.56
CA ARG A 160 2.33 10.98 -5.71
C ARG A 160 1.13 10.04 -5.75
N PHE A 161 0.14 10.29 -4.89
CA PHE A 161 -1.03 9.43 -4.79
C PHE A 161 -2.07 9.66 -5.89
N GLY A 162 -2.02 10.81 -6.57
CA GLY A 162 -3.06 11.23 -7.52
C GLY A 162 -4.42 11.43 -6.85
N MET A 163 -4.44 11.78 -5.56
CA MET A 163 -5.66 11.90 -4.75
C MET A 163 -5.63 13.17 -3.88
N ASP A 164 -6.77 13.86 -3.78
CA ASP A 164 -6.99 14.91 -2.77
C ASP A 164 -7.37 14.25 -1.43
N ILE A 165 -6.50 14.37 -0.45
CA ILE A 165 -6.59 13.72 0.85
C ILE A 165 -7.27 14.66 1.84
N LYS A 166 -8.56 14.38 2.07
CA LYS A 166 -9.36 15.06 3.10
C LYS A 166 -9.39 14.25 4.37
N ILE A 167 -9.21 14.91 5.51
CA ILE A 167 -9.28 14.25 6.82
C ILE A 167 -10.63 13.58 7.05
N ALA A 168 -11.72 14.17 6.52
CA ALA A 168 -13.06 13.61 6.60
C ALA A 168 -13.16 12.24 5.92
N ASP A 169 -12.53 12.07 4.75
CA ASP A 169 -12.56 10.80 4.02
C ASP A 169 -11.69 9.74 4.69
N LEU A 170 -10.52 10.13 5.20
CA LEU A 170 -9.69 9.23 6.00
C LEU A 170 -10.39 8.82 7.31
N MET A 171 -11.17 9.71 7.93
CA MET A 171 -12.00 9.39 9.09
C MET A 171 -13.12 8.41 8.77
N LYS A 172 -13.74 8.49 7.58
CA LYS A 172 -14.73 7.49 7.14
C LYS A 172 -14.09 6.11 7.06
N VAL A 173 -12.91 6.02 6.45
CA VAL A 173 -12.13 4.77 6.36
C VAL A 173 -11.71 4.28 7.76
N ALA A 174 -11.36 5.18 8.67
CA ALA A 174 -11.01 4.83 10.05
C ALA A 174 -12.23 4.42 10.91
N LYS A 175 -13.47 4.73 10.51
CA LYS A 175 -14.70 4.35 11.24
C LYS A 175 -15.38 3.11 10.66
N ALA A 176 -15.21 2.85 9.36
CA ALA A 176 -15.64 1.62 8.68
C ALA A 176 -14.81 0.39 9.09
#